data_AF-A0A345U6F5-F1
#
_entry.id   AF-A0A345U6F5-F1
#
_cell.length_a   1.000
_cell.length_b   1.000
_cell.length_c   1.000
_cell.angle_alpha   90.00
_cell.angle_beta   90.00
_cell.angle_gamma   90.00
#
_symmetry.space_group_name_H-M   'P 1'
#
loop_
_entity.id
_entity.type
_entity.pdbx_description
1 polymer ?
#
loop_
_entity_poly.entity_id
_entity_poly.type
_entity_poly.pdbx_seq_one_letter_code
_entity_poly.pdbx_strand_id
1 'polypeptide(L)'
;MFEVYLILITCFLLPICYLITNSLKYIYNQIEILKSIQKTKNKKNIHNKHIMSIANIYMNRKQWLDCITMLEFYINQNTIDEIAVKAQYCNCIGLCYQSAYIYKMAQKYYLKAYNKLPFKKEILKNLVNIYKISGDIESANKIDQKLILLNKHHNI
;
A
#
# COMPACT_ATOMS: atom_id res chain seq x y z
N MET A 1 -45.31 -25.17 -7.39
CA MET A 1 -44.62 -24.72 -6.15
C MET A 1 -43.16 -25.14 -6.12
N PHE A 2 -42.85 -26.43 -6.30
CA PHE A 2 -41.46 -26.94 -6.32
C PHE A 2 -40.58 -26.34 -7.44
N GLU A 3 -41.11 -26.21 -8.66
CA GLU A 3 -40.37 -25.65 -9.80
C GLU A 3 -40.02 -24.17 -9.62
N VAL A 4 -40.96 -23.37 -9.11
CA VAL A 4 -40.74 -21.95 -8.83
C VAL A 4 -39.67 -21.76 -7.75
N TYR A 5 -39.65 -22.63 -6.75
CA TYR A 5 -38.61 -22.64 -5.72
C TYR A 5 -37.23 -22.96 -6.30
N LEU A 6 -37.12 -23.94 -7.19
CA LEU A 6 -35.86 -24.25 -7.88
C LEU A 6 -35.36 -23.07 -8.71
N ILE A 7 -36.25 -22.44 -9.49
CA ILE A 7 -35.90 -21.25 -10.30
C ILE A 7 -35.36 -20.13 -9.42
N LEU A 8 -36.05 -19.82 -8.31
CA LEU A 8 -35.61 -18.79 -7.36
C LEU A 8 -34.22 -19.11 -6.79
N ILE A 9 -33.99 -20.35 -6.34
CA ILE A 9 -32.69 -20.79 -5.84
C ILE A 9 -31.60 -20.63 -6.89
N THR A 10 -31.84 -21.07 -8.12
CA THR A 10 -30.85 -20.95 -9.19
C THR A 10 -30.54 -19.48 -9.50
N CYS A 11 -31.56 -18.62 -9.53
CA CYS A 11 -31.38 -17.18 -9.72
C CYS A 11 -30.53 -16.53 -8.61
N PHE A 12 -30.60 -17.01 -7.36
CA PHE A 12 -29.73 -16.54 -6.27
C PHE A 12 -28.34 -17.20 -6.27
N LEU A 13 -28.23 -18.46 -6.69
CA LEU A 13 -26.95 -19.15 -6.74
C LEU A 13 -26.02 -18.59 -7.82
N LEU A 14 -26.53 -18.23 -8.99
CA LEU A 14 -25.71 -17.69 -10.09
C LEU A 14 -24.86 -16.46 -9.67
N PRO A 15 -25.40 -15.40 -9.05
CA PRO A 15 -24.61 -14.27 -8.60
C PRO A 15 -23.64 -14.64 -7.47
N ILE A 16 -24.02 -15.54 -6.57
CA ILE A 16 -23.13 -16.04 -5.51
C ILE A 16 -21.93 -16.79 -6.13
N CYS A 17 -22.19 -17.69 -7.08
CA CYS A 17 -21.16 -18.41 -7.81
C CYS A 17 -20.24 -17.44 -8.55
N TYR A 18 -20.79 -16.43 -9.21
CA TYR A 18 -19.99 -15.40 -9.89
C TYR A 18 -19.05 -14.65 -8.94
N LEU A 19 -19.54 -14.22 -7.77
CA LEU A 19 -18.73 -13.57 -6.74
C LEU A 19 -17.62 -14.49 -6.20
N ILE A 20 -17.94 -15.77 -5.98
CA ILE A 20 -16.95 -16.78 -5.55
C ILE A 20 -15.89 -16.98 -6.64
N THR A 21 -16.28 -17.15 -7.91
CA THR A 21 -15.33 -17.32 -9.02
C THR A 21 -14.39 -16.12 -9.14
N ASN A 22 -14.90 -14.90 -9.01
CA ASN A 22 -14.06 -13.70 -9.11
C ASN A 22 -13.07 -13.60 -7.93
N SER A 23 -13.50 -13.94 -6.71
CA SER A 23 -12.61 -13.98 -5.55
C SER A 23 -11.55 -15.07 -5.66
N LEU A 24 -11.90 -16.25 -6.18
CA LEU A 24 -10.94 -17.33 -6.47
C LEU A 24 -9.92 -16.91 -7.54
N LYS A 25 -10.35 -16.23 -8.61
CA LYS A 25 -9.44 -15.71 -9.64
C LYS A 25 -8.45 -14.72 -9.06
N TYR A 26 -8.91 -13.85 -8.15
CA TYR A 26 -8.04 -12.91 -7.44
C TYR A 26 -7.01 -13.63 -6.55
N ILE A 27 -7.44 -14.63 -5.77
CA ILE A 27 -6.55 -15.45 -4.94
C ILE A 27 -5.52 -16.19 -5.80
N TYR A 28 -5.96 -16.79 -6.92
CA TYR A 28 -5.08 -17.50 -7.84
C TYR A 28 -3.97 -16.60 -8.39
N ASN A 29 -4.32 -15.40 -8.85
CA ASN A 29 -3.32 -14.42 -9.31
C ASN A 29 -2.30 -14.07 -8.22
N GLN A 30 -2.75 -13.95 -6.96
CA GLN A 30 -1.84 -13.68 -5.84
C GLN A 30 -0.91 -14.85 -5.55
N ILE A 31 -1.41 -16.10 -5.65
CA ILE A 31 -0.60 -17.30 -5.50
C ILE A 31 0.46 -17.38 -6.60
N GLU A 32 0.11 -17.07 -7.85
CA GLU A 32 1.07 -17.04 -8.97
C GLU A 32 2.18 -15.99 -8.75
N ILE A 33 1.81 -14.79 -8.26
CA ILE A 33 2.80 -13.78 -7.87
C ILE A 33 3.71 -14.31 -6.76
N LEU A 34 3.17 -14.92 -5.70
CA LEU A 34 3.94 -15.52 -4.61
C LEU A 34 4.89 -16.62 -5.10
N LYS A 35 4.43 -17.52 -5.99
CA LYS A 35 5.27 -18.56 -6.59
C LYS A 35 6.42 -17.97 -7.40
N SER A 36 6.15 -16.92 -8.19
CA SER A 36 7.19 -16.23 -8.96
C SER A 36 8.28 -15.62 -8.07
N ILE A 37 7.89 -15.11 -6.90
CA ILE A 37 8.79 -14.56 -5.87
C ILE A 37 9.58 -15.69 -5.20
N GLN A 38 8.93 -16.80 -4.86
CA GLN A 38 9.59 -17.96 -4.26
C GLN A 38 10.64 -18.55 -5.21
N LYS A 39 10.34 -18.61 -6.52
CA LYS A 39 11.30 -19.04 -7.54
C LYS A 39 12.50 -18.10 -7.66
N THR A 40 12.31 -16.80 -7.41
CA THR A 40 13.40 -15.80 -7.38
C THR A 40 14.17 -15.77 -6.07
N LYS A 41 13.60 -16.26 -4.95
CA LYS A 41 14.28 -16.35 -3.63
C LYS A 41 15.52 -17.25 -3.64
N ASN A 42 15.62 -18.18 -4.58
CA ASN A 42 16.84 -18.97 -4.83
C ASN A 42 17.98 -18.16 -5.46
N LYS A 43 17.74 -16.90 -5.87
CA LYS A 43 18.76 -15.90 -6.20
C LYS A 43 18.77 -14.88 -5.06
N LYS A 44 19.93 -14.73 -4.40
CA LYS A 44 20.15 -14.00 -3.13
C LYS A 44 19.66 -12.53 -3.03
N ASN A 45 19.01 -11.96 -4.05
CA ASN A 45 18.48 -10.60 -4.02
C ASN A 45 17.04 -10.55 -4.55
N ILE A 46 16.06 -10.46 -3.65
CA ILE A 46 14.70 -10.09 -4.02
C ILE A 46 14.71 -8.62 -4.40
N HIS A 47 14.41 -8.32 -5.67
CA HIS A 47 14.38 -6.95 -6.18
C HIS A 47 13.27 -6.13 -5.49
N ASN A 48 13.51 -4.84 -5.25
CA ASN A 48 12.56 -3.91 -4.60
C ASN A 48 11.14 -4.01 -5.18
N LYS A 49 11.01 -4.12 -6.52
CA LYS A 49 9.71 -4.26 -7.19
C LYS A 49 8.90 -5.44 -6.65
N HIS A 50 9.53 -6.58 -6.34
CA HIS A 50 8.84 -7.73 -5.77
C HIS A 50 8.37 -7.46 -4.35
N ILE A 51 9.19 -6.81 -3.52
CA ILE A 51 8.82 -6.46 -2.14
C ILE A 51 7.62 -5.52 -2.14
N MET A 52 7.63 -4.51 -3.02
CA MET A 52 6.49 -3.60 -3.19
C MET A 52 5.23 -4.31 -3.69
N SER A 53 5.34 -5.29 -4.58
CA SER A 53 4.20 -6.11 -5.01
C SER A 53 3.61 -6.91 -3.84
N ILE A 54 4.46 -7.47 -2.97
CA ILE A 54 3.99 -8.18 -1.75
C ILE A 54 3.32 -7.19 -0.78
N ALA A 55 3.92 -6.02 -0.57
CA ALA A 55 3.36 -4.99 0.29
C ALA A 55 1.94 -4.59 -0.18
N ASN A 56 1.76 -4.38 -1.48
CA ASN A 56 0.44 -4.10 -2.07
C ASN A 56 -0.55 -5.26 -1.83
N ILE A 57 -0.11 -6.51 -1.95
CA ILE A 57 -0.96 -7.68 -1.65
C ILE A 57 -1.42 -7.65 -0.18
N TYR A 58 -0.50 -7.44 0.76
CA TYR A 58 -0.84 -7.36 2.19
C TYR A 58 -1.76 -6.18 2.50
N MET A 59 -1.50 -5.00 1.93
CA MET A 59 -2.36 -3.83 2.10
C MET A 59 -3.78 -4.08 1.57
N ASN A 60 -3.91 -4.68 0.38
CA ASN A 60 -5.21 -5.00 -0.21
C ASN A 60 -5.99 -6.03 0.61
N ARG A 61 -5.30 -6.98 1.23
CA ARG A 61 -5.88 -7.96 2.17
C ARG A 61 -6.13 -7.39 3.56
N LYS A 62 -5.85 -6.11 3.80
CA LYS A 62 -5.90 -5.45 5.12
C LYS A 62 -4.97 -6.09 6.17
N GLN A 63 -3.94 -6.82 5.73
CA GLN A 63 -2.88 -7.37 6.55
C GLN A 63 -1.84 -6.30 6.86
N TRP A 64 -2.28 -5.20 7.47
CA TRP A 64 -1.44 -4.00 7.66
C TRP A 64 -0.25 -4.29 8.57
N LEU A 65 -0.42 -5.05 9.64
CA LEU A 65 0.67 -5.40 10.57
C LEU A 65 1.73 -6.28 9.90
N ASP A 66 1.32 -7.26 9.10
CA ASP A 66 2.24 -8.11 8.33
C ASP A 66 3.04 -7.27 7.32
N CYS A 67 2.36 -6.32 6.65
CA CYS A 67 3.01 -5.38 5.75
C CYS A 67 4.05 -4.51 6.46
N ILE A 68 3.69 -3.93 7.61
CA ILE A 68 4.57 -3.10 8.42
C ILE A 68 5.81 -3.90 8.84
N THR A 69 5.60 -5.07 9.46
CA THR A 69 6.68 -5.91 9.99
C THR A 69 7.65 -6.33 8.87
N MET A 70 7.12 -6.74 7.72
CA MET A 70 7.93 -7.10 6.56
C MET A 70 8.76 -5.91 6.05
N LEU A 71 8.14 -4.73 5.87
CA LEU A 71 8.84 -3.56 5.34
C LEU A 71 9.89 -3.04 6.32
N GLU A 72 9.61 -3.02 7.63
CA GLU A 72 10.58 -2.67 8.67
C GLU A 72 11.77 -3.63 8.68
N PHE A 73 11.52 -4.93 8.54
CA PHE A 73 12.58 -5.93 8.39
C PHE A 73 13.52 -5.59 7.23
N TYR A 74 12.97 -5.32 6.05
CA TYR A 74 13.78 -4.96 4.87
C TYR A 74 14.53 -3.63 5.03
N ILE A 75 13.94 -2.63 5.69
CA ILE A 75 14.65 -1.36 6.00
C ILE A 75 15.89 -1.62 6.86
N ASN A 76 15.78 -2.54 7.84
CA ASN A 76 16.82 -2.82 8.83
C ASN A 76 17.93 -3.75 8.33
N GLN A 77 17.70 -4.52 7.26
CA GLN A 77 18.70 -5.50 6.77
C GLN A 77 19.95 -4.88 6.12
N ASN A 78 20.12 -3.55 6.09
CA ASN A 78 21.28 -2.83 5.49
C ASN A 78 21.65 -3.22 4.03
N THR A 79 20.90 -4.11 3.38
CA THR A 79 21.08 -4.49 1.97
C THR A 79 20.45 -3.49 1.00
N ILE A 80 19.67 -2.54 1.52
CA ILE A 80 19.01 -1.49 0.75
C ILE A 80 19.80 -0.19 0.94
N ASP A 81 20.83 0.04 0.14
CA ASP A 81 21.55 1.33 0.16
C ASP A 81 20.78 2.45 -0.52
N GLU A 82 19.74 2.12 -1.29
CA GLU A 82 19.00 3.11 -2.06
C GLU A 82 18.02 3.91 -1.17
N ILE A 83 18.34 5.19 -0.95
CA ILE A 83 17.53 6.16 -0.19
C ILE A 83 16.09 6.19 -0.69
N ALA A 84 15.89 6.09 -2.01
CA ALA A 84 14.57 6.11 -2.63
C ALA A 84 13.70 4.92 -2.22
N VAL A 85 14.29 3.71 -2.13
CA VAL A 85 13.59 2.49 -1.70
C VAL A 85 13.17 2.60 -0.24
N LYS A 86 14.08 3.03 0.63
CA LYS A 86 13.77 3.25 2.06
C LYS A 86 12.65 4.28 2.23
N ALA A 87 12.65 5.36 1.43
CA ALA A 87 11.59 6.36 1.46
C ALA A 87 10.24 5.76 1.02
N GLN A 88 10.23 4.95 -0.04
CA GLN A 88 9.05 4.27 -0.54
C GLN A 88 8.46 3.32 0.52
N TYR A 89 9.30 2.53 1.19
CA TYR A 89 8.86 1.63 2.26
C TYR A 89 8.29 2.39 3.45
N CYS A 90 8.96 3.45 3.91
CA CYS A 90 8.43 4.32 4.95
C CYS A 90 7.07 4.90 4.58
N ASN A 91 6.87 5.32 3.32
CA ASN A 91 5.58 5.84 2.85
C ASN A 91 4.49 4.75 2.89
N CYS A 92 4.80 3.52 2.47
CA CYS A 92 3.88 2.39 2.55
C CYS A 92 3.53 2.00 3.99
N ILE A 93 4.51 2.00 4.89
CA ILE A 93 4.27 1.79 6.33
C ILE A 93 3.34 2.88 6.87
N GLY A 94 3.55 4.15 6.48
CA GLY A 94 2.68 5.25 6.83
C GLY A 94 1.22 5.01 6.40
N LEU A 95 1.01 4.54 5.16
CA LEU A 95 -0.32 4.17 4.65
C LEU A 95 -0.96 3.03 5.45
N CYS A 96 -0.19 2.03 5.86
CA CYS A 96 -0.68 0.94 6.70
C CYS A 96 -1.16 1.44 8.06
N TYR A 97 -0.35 2.25 8.74
CA TYR A 97 -0.75 2.85 10.02
C TYR A 97 -1.94 3.78 9.90
N GLN A 98 -2.03 4.57 8.81
CA GLN A 98 -3.19 5.43 8.55
C GLN A 98 -4.46 4.59 8.34
N SER A 99 -4.36 3.50 7.57
CA SER A 99 -5.49 2.58 7.33
C SER A 99 -5.95 1.87 8.60
N ALA A 100 -5.04 1.67 9.55
CA ALA A 100 -5.31 1.11 10.88
C ALA A 100 -5.73 2.18 11.90
N TYR A 101 -5.95 3.44 11.50
CA TYR A 101 -6.33 4.57 12.36
C TYR A 101 -5.27 4.96 13.43
N ILE A 102 -4.00 4.55 13.24
CA ILE A 102 -2.89 4.84 14.15
C ILE A 102 -2.12 6.08 13.63
N TYR A 103 -2.77 7.24 13.65
CA TYR A 103 -2.32 8.43 12.93
C TYR A 103 -0.97 8.98 13.37
N LYS A 104 -0.65 8.94 14.67
CA LYS A 104 0.65 9.40 15.19
C LYS A 104 1.81 8.60 14.59
N MET A 105 1.65 7.29 14.42
CA MET A 105 2.66 6.45 13.78
C MET A 105 2.70 6.67 12.27
N ALA A 106 1.54 6.82 11.63
CA ALA A 106 1.47 7.15 10.21
C ALA A 106 2.27 8.43 9.89
N GLN A 107 2.01 9.51 10.64
CA GLN A 107 2.72 10.78 10.52
C GLN A 107 4.23 10.63 10.72
N LYS A 108 4.66 9.88 11.75
CA LYS A 108 6.08 9.59 11.99
C LYS A 108 6.74 8.92 10.78
N TYR A 109 6.07 7.94 10.17
CA TYR A 109 6.60 7.24 9.01
C TYR A 109 6.57 8.07 7.73
N TYR A 110 5.54 8.89 7.51
CA TYR A 110 5.54 9.83 6.40
C TYR A 110 6.63 10.88 6.53
N LEU A 111 6.91 11.39 7.74
CA LEU A 111 8.05 12.27 7.99
C LEU A 111 9.39 11.59 7.71
N LYS A 112 9.56 10.32 8.11
CA LYS A 112 10.75 9.53 7.73
C LYS A 112 10.92 9.42 6.21
N ALA A 113 9.81 9.25 5.48
CA ALA A 113 9.83 9.18 4.02
C ALA A 113 10.17 10.55 3.40
N TYR A 114 9.58 11.62 3.91
CA TYR A 114 9.80 13.00 3.47
C TYR A 114 11.24 13.47 3.67
N ASN A 115 11.82 13.16 4.83
CA ASN A 115 13.22 13.51 5.13
C ASN A 115 14.20 12.83 4.15
N LYS A 116 13.79 11.74 3.49
CA LYS A 116 14.59 11.06 2.47
C LYS A 116 14.31 11.57 1.06
N LEU A 117 13.03 11.78 0.71
CA LEU A 117 12.61 12.27 -0.60
C LEU A 117 11.61 13.43 -0.46
N PRO A 118 12.08 14.65 -0.19
CA PRO A 118 11.23 15.78 0.20
C PRO A 118 10.41 16.40 -0.95
N PHE A 119 10.60 15.92 -2.18
CA PHE A 119 9.93 16.41 -3.39
C PHE A 119 9.07 15.33 -4.07
N LYS A 120 8.94 14.14 -3.49
CA LYS A 120 8.09 13.09 -4.05
C LYS A 120 6.61 13.44 -3.81
N LYS A 121 5.87 13.67 -4.90
CA LYS A 121 4.44 14.07 -4.87
C LYS A 121 3.57 13.20 -3.96
N GLU A 122 3.73 11.88 -4.04
CA GLU A 122 2.96 10.92 -3.23
C GLU A 122 3.19 11.11 -1.72
N ILE A 123 4.45 11.30 -1.31
CA ILE A 123 4.81 11.50 0.10
C ILE A 123 4.22 12.82 0.61
N LEU A 124 4.33 13.89 -0.18
CA LEU A 124 3.76 15.19 0.16
C LEU A 124 2.24 15.13 0.32
N LYS A 125 1.53 14.49 -0.62
CA LYS A 125 0.07 14.29 -0.54
C LYS A 125 -0.33 13.55 0.73
N ASN A 126 0.39 12.49 1.07
CA ASN A 126 0.13 11.72 2.28
C ASN A 126 0.40 12.53 3.56
N LEU A 127 1.45 13.36 3.58
CA LEU A 127 1.74 14.27 4.69
C LEU A 127 0.67 15.34 4.88
N VAL A 128 0.23 15.99 3.80
CA VAL A 128 -0.88 16.96 3.88
C VAL A 128 -2.12 16.29 4.45
N ASN A 129 -2.45 15.09 3.97
CA ASN A 129 -3.62 14.35 4.43
C ASN A 129 -3.52 14.01 5.94
N ILE A 130 -2.39 13.44 6.38
CA ILE A 130 -2.26 13.04 7.79
C ILE A 130 -2.22 14.26 8.72
N TYR A 131 -1.61 15.38 8.31
CA TYR A 131 -1.60 16.61 9.10
C TYR A 131 -3.01 17.18 9.27
N LYS A 132 -3.84 17.16 8.21
CA LYS A 132 -5.25 17.56 8.28
C LYS A 132 -6.04 16.65 9.24
N ILE A 133 -5.85 15.33 9.15
CA ILE A 133 -6.52 14.36 10.03
C ILE A 133 -6.10 14.58 11.50
N SER A 134 -4.82 14.85 11.74
CA SER A 134 -4.28 15.11 13.09
C SER A 134 -4.60 16.51 13.64
N GLY A 135 -5.25 17.39 12.85
CA GLY A 135 -5.58 18.77 13.24
C GLY A 135 -4.44 19.78 13.15
N ASP A 136 -3.27 19.39 12.64
CA ASP A 136 -2.12 20.29 12.43
C ASP A 136 -2.24 20.99 11.07
N ILE A 137 -3.17 21.94 11.01
CA ILE A 137 -3.52 22.66 9.79
C ILE A 137 -2.35 23.53 9.29
N GLU A 138 -1.55 24.08 10.20
CA GLU A 138 -0.40 24.92 9.83
C GLU A 138 0.66 24.12 9.05
N SER A 139 1.05 22.95 9.57
CA SER A 139 1.97 22.05 8.86
C SER A 139 1.36 21.54 7.55
N ALA A 140 0.07 21.23 7.53
CA ALA A 140 -0.62 20.84 6.31
C ALA A 140 -0.49 21.91 5.22
N ASN A 141 -0.77 23.18 5.53
CA ASN A 141 -0.69 24.30 4.60
C ASN A 141 0.74 24.52 4.07
N LYS A 142 1.75 24.42 4.94
CA LYS A 142 3.17 24.52 4.55
C LYS A 142 3.56 23.46 3.52
N ILE A 143 3.17 22.20 3.74
CA ILE A 143 3.47 21.11 2.80
C ILE A 143 2.64 21.26 1.51
N ASP A 144 1.40 21.72 1.60
CA ASP A 144 0.51 21.88 0.43
C ASP A 144 1.02 22.98 -0.51
N GLN A 145 1.52 24.10 0.03
CA GLN A 145 2.20 25.14 -0.77
C GLN A 145 3.40 24.57 -1.53
N LYS A 146 4.21 23.72 -0.89
CA LYS A 146 5.35 23.05 -1.53
C LYS A 146 4.90 22.16 -2.68
N LEU A 147 3.79 21.44 -2.51
CA LEU A 147 3.20 20.59 -3.54
C LEU A 147 2.68 21.41 -4.74
N ILE A 148 2.05 22.56 -4.49
CA ILE A 148 1.58 23.49 -5.53
C ILE A 148 2.75 24.01 -6.36
N LEU A 149 3.82 24.50 -5.72
CA LEU A 149 5.02 24.98 -6.39
C LEU A 149 5.64 23.89 -7.29
N LEU A 150 5.76 22.67 -6.77
CA LEU A 150 6.30 21.53 -7.52
C LEU A 150 5.47 21.20 -8.77
N ASN A 151 4.14 21.34 -8.71
CA ASN A 151 3.28 21.09 -9.88
C ASN A 151 3.41 22.20 -10.94
N LYS A 152 3.61 23.45 -10.54
CA LYS A 152 3.79 24.58 -11.46
C LYS A 152 5.09 24.46 -12.28
N HIS A 153 6.17 23.99 -11.67
CA HIS A 153 7.47 23.81 -12.34
C HIS A 153 7.56 22.58 -13.25
N HIS A 154 6.56 21.69 -13.25
CA HIS A 154 6.55 20.49 -14.10
C HIS A 154 5.74 20.68 -15.40
N ASN A 155 5.08 21.83 -15.55
CA ASN A 155 4.22 22.19 -16.69
C ASN A 155 4.86 23.26 -17.60
N ILE A 156 6.18 23.42 -17.52
CA ILE A 156 7.03 24.26 -18.39
C ILE A 156 8.08 23.32 -18.97
#